data_AF-A0A485KY93-F1
#
_entry.id   AF-A0A485KY93-F1
#
_cell.length_a   1.000
_cell.length_b   1.000
_cell.length_c   1.000
_cell.angle_alpha   90.00
_cell.angle_beta   90.00
_cell.angle_gamma   90.00
#
_symmetry.space_group_name_H-M   'P 1'
#
loop_
_entity.id
_entity.type
_entity.pdbx_description
1 polymer ?
#
loop_
_entity_poly.entity_id
_entity_poly.type
_entity_poly.pdbx_seq_one_letter_code
_entity_poly.pdbx_strand_id
1 'polypeptide(L)'
;MSLLLVVCVGAMITYYRLEKIPCVRYLLDRAAADHVKHGSVDLPTLWAKFFRVGKVIITPMIAQFMLFFCTLTLFPGVGISSAYQNLGGTVGGPWLASPGIIAPFNFGDLIGRLASTKSAYNYFSLNFCFVTSILRWAWLPLLLLGSSHSSIYVFGDSYWSAYAYQIVLYVILGITGGLFSTITMGLGPRLVPQEDREAAAALMVMFLFLGLSSGSTLGWGMGNNHWFGL
;
A
#
# COMPACT_ATOMS: atom_id res chain seq x y z
N MET A 1 10.60 10.88 19.30
CA MET A 1 9.32 11.36 19.84
C MET A 1 9.03 12.82 19.46
N SER A 2 9.97 13.75 19.65
CA SER A 2 9.79 15.17 19.28
C SER A 2 9.54 15.40 17.79
N LEU A 3 10.19 14.65 16.90
CA LEU A 3 9.97 14.73 15.45
C LEU A 3 8.54 14.33 15.05
N LEU A 4 8.00 13.25 15.64
CA LEU A 4 6.63 12.80 15.37
C LEU A 4 5.61 13.86 15.79
N LEU A 5 5.82 14.51 16.94
CA LEU A 5 4.97 15.62 17.38
C LEU A 5 4.98 16.77 16.38
N VAL A 6 6.15 17.17 15.87
CA VAL A 6 6.26 18.23 14.86
C VAL A 6 5.51 17.85 13.59
N VAL A 7 5.64 16.60 13.12
CA VAL A 7 4.92 16.10 11.94
C VAL A 7 3.40 16.10 12.18
N CYS A 8 2.93 15.65 13.34
CA CYS A 8 1.51 15.67 13.70
C CYS A 8 0.93 17.09 13.74
N VAL A 9 1.66 18.04 14.34
CA VAL A 9 1.27 19.46 14.35
C VAL A 9 1.21 20.02 12.93
N GLY A 10 2.23 19.72 12.11
CA GLY A 10 2.25 20.10 10.69
C GLY A 10 1.04 19.54 9.93
N ALA A 11 0.70 18.26 10.13
CA ALA A 11 -0.47 17.62 9.53
C ALA A 11 -1.78 18.31 9.96
N MET A 12 -1.93 18.64 11.25
CA MET A 12 -3.10 19.35 11.78
C MET A 12 -3.26 20.74 11.15
N ILE A 13 -2.16 21.51 11.04
CA ILE A 13 -2.18 22.83 10.38
C ILE A 13 -2.57 22.69 8.91
N THR A 14 -2.04 21.67 8.23
CA THR A 14 -2.31 21.42 6.81
C THR A 14 -3.78 21.06 6.60
N TYR A 15 -4.34 20.19 7.44
CA TYR A 15 -5.75 19.83 7.44
C TYR A 15 -6.65 21.05 7.67
N TYR A 16 -6.35 21.85 8.70
CA TYR A 16 -7.09 23.08 9.00
C TYR A 16 -7.07 24.08 7.83
N ARG A 17 -5.94 24.20 7.12
CA ARG A 17 -5.85 25.03 5.91
C ARG A 17 -6.67 24.45 4.76
N LEU A 18 -6.69 23.13 4.61
CA LEU A 18 -7.43 22.43 3.56
C LEU A 18 -8.94 22.66 3.72
N GLU A 19 -9.47 22.54 4.94
CA GLU A 19 -10.90 22.77 5.23
C GLU A 19 -11.35 24.20 4.93
N LYS A 20 -10.44 25.18 5.03
CA LYS A 20 -10.75 26.58 4.70
C LYS A 20 -10.85 26.85 3.20
N ILE A 21 -10.43 25.92 2.34
CA ILE A 21 -10.54 26.09 0.89
C ILE A 21 -12.02 26.07 0.50
N PRO A 22 -12.54 27.08 -0.23
CA PRO A 22 -13.97 27.19 -0.54
C PRO A 22 -14.57 25.93 -1.17
N CYS A 23 -13.82 25.28 -2.06
CA CYS A 23 -14.24 24.05 -2.73
C CYS A 23 -14.42 22.88 -1.74
N VAL A 24 -13.50 22.76 -0.77
CA VAL A 24 -13.52 21.69 0.23
C VAL A 24 -14.67 21.91 1.20
N ARG A 25 -14.82 23.14 1.68
CA ARG A 25 -15.92 23.52 2.56
C ARG A 25 -17.29 23.28 1.92
N TYR A 26 -17.46 23.67 0.66
CA TYR A 26 -18.69 23.38 -0.09
C TYR A 26 -19.02 21.87 -0.15
N LEU A 27 -18.01 21.02 -0.37
CA LEU A 27 -18.21 19.56 -0.40
C LEU A 27 -18.54 18.99 0.98
N LEU A 28 -17.90 19.48 2.04
CA LEU A 28 -18.17 19.07 3.42
C LEU A 28 -19.58 19.48 3.86
N ASP A 29 -19.97 20.73 3.60
CA ASP A 29 -21.30 21.24 3.95
C ASP A 29 -22.39 20.49 3.17
N ARG A 30 -22.15 20.16 1.90
CA ARG A 30 -23.06 19.35 1.09
C ARG A 30 -23.17 17.90 1.60
N ALA A 31 -22.07 17.27 1.97
CA ALA A 31 -22.08 15.93 2.55
C ALA A 31 -22.87 15.91 3.87
N ALA A 32 -22.66 16.90 4.74
CA ALA A 32 -23.42 17.05 5.98
C ALA A 32 -24.92 17.22 5.71
N ALA A 33 -25.30 18.02 4.71
CA ALA A 33 -26.69 18.21 4.33
C ALA A 33 -27.33 16.92 3.76
N ASP A 34 -26.60 16.14 2.96
CA ASP A 34 -27.09 14.85 2.43
C ASP A 34 -27.29 13.81 3.54
N HIS A 35 -26.41 13.75 4.56
CA HIS A 35 -26.59 12.89 5.73
C HIS A 35 -27.87 13.24 6.52
N VAL A 36 -28.16 14.52 6.69
CA VAL A 36 -29.38 14.97 7.36
C VAL A 36 -30.64 14.66 6.54
N LYS A 37 -30.56 14.79 5.21
CA LYS A 37 -31.70 14.57 4.29
C LYS A 37 -32.08 13.10 4.13
N HIS A 38 -31.10 12.19 4.14
CA HIS A 38 -31.32 10.77 3.89
C HIS A 38 -31.56 9.92 5.15
N GLY A 39 -31.31 10.45 6.35
CA GLY A 39 -31.56 9.75 7.61
C GLY A 39 -30.83 8.40 7.72
N SER A 40 -31.26 7.53 8.63
CA SER A 40 -30.75 6.16 8.72
C SER A 40 -31.30 5.33 7.56
N VAL A 41 -30.42 4.92 6.65
CA VAL A 41 -30.77 4.01 5.54
C VAL A 41 -30.94 2.59 6.09
N ASP A 42 -31.99 1.89 5.65
CA ASP A 42 -32.20 0.50 6.03
C ASP A 42 -31.06 -0.41 5.55
N LEU A 43 -30.68 -1.41 6.35
CA LEU A 43 -29.51 -2.26 6.11
C LEU A 43 -29.57 -2.98 4.75
N PRO A 44 -30.70 -3.60 4.33
CA PRO A 44 -30.81 -4.25 3.03
C PRO A 44 -30.55 -3.30 1.86
N THR A 45 -31.05 -2.06 1.95
CA THR A 45 -30.84 -1.03 0.92
C THR A 45 -29.38 -0.60 0.87
N LEU A 46 -28.73 -0.47 2.03
CA LEU A 46 -27.30 -0.15 2.12
C LEU A 46 -26.44 -1.25 1.51
N TRP A 47 -26.69 -2.52 1.85
CA TRP A 47 -26.00 -3.66 1.25
C TRP A 47 -26.22 -3.73 -0.26
N ALA A 48 -27.46 -3.54 -0.74
CA ALA A 48 -27.76 -3.49 -2.16
C ALA A 48 -26.97 -2.36 -2.88
N LYS A 49 -26.85 -1.18 -2.25
CA LYS A 49 -26.01 -0.08 -2.75
C LYS A 49 -24.55 -0.51 -2.86
N PHE A 50 -23.97 -1.10 -1.81
CA PHE A 50 -22.59 -1.57 -1.84
C PHE A 50 -22.36 -2.66 -2.89
N PHE A 51 -23.27 -3.61 -3.05
CA PHE A 51 -23.16 -4.63 -4.09
C PHE A 51 -23.22 -4.03 -5.50
N ARG A 52 -24.15 -3.09 -5.73
CA ARG A 52 -24.26 -2.39 -7.02
C ARG A 52 -22.99 -1.61 -7.34
N VAL A 53 -22.52 -0.79 -6.40
CA VAL A 53 -21.31 0.01 -6.54
C VAL A 53 -20.10 -0.88 -6.72
N GLY A 54 -19.94 -1.91 -5.88
CA GLY A 54 -18.85 -2.86 -5.91
C GLY A 54 -18.71 -3.57 -7.26
N LYS A 55 -19.81 -3.92 -7.92
CA LYS A 55 -19.78 -4.49 -9.29
C LYS A 55 -19.15 -3.54 -10.31
N VAL A 56 -19.38 -2.24 -10.17
CA VAL A 56 -18.82 -1.22 -11.10
C VAL A 56 -17.33 -1.00 -10.84
N ILE A 57 -16.92 -0.97 -9.57
CA ILE A 57 -15.53 -0.68 -9.16
C ILE A 57 -14.72 -1.94 -8.84
N ILE A 58 -15.14 -3.12 -9.31
CA ILE A 58 -14.50 -4.39 -8.96
C ILE A 58 -13.03 -4.44 -9.38
N THR A 59 -12.69 -3.90 -10.55
CA THR A 59 -11.31 -3.89 -11.07
C THR A 59 -10.37 -3.08 -10.15
N PRO A 60 -10.63 -1.79 -9.84
CA PRO A 60 -9.79 -1.05 -8.90
C PRO A 60 -9.83 -1.64 -7.49
N MET A 61 -10.93 -2.25 -7.04
CA MET A 61 -10.99 -2.92 -5.73
C MET A 61 -10.03 -4.10 -5.64
N ILE A 62 -10.06 -5.01 -6.62
CA ILE A 62 -9.17 -6.17 -6.63
C ILE A 62 -7.72 -5.72 -6.85
N ALA A 63 -7.47 -4.72 -7.71
CA ALA A 63 -6.14 -4.16 -7.89
C ALA A 63 -5.59 -3.60 -6.57
N GLN A 64 -6.43 -2.88 -5.81
CA GLN A 64 -6.07 -2.34 -4.51
C GLN A 64 -5.75 -3.44 -3.50
N PHE A 65 -6.64 -4.42 -3.38
CA PHE A 65 -6.42 -5.58 -2.51
C PHE A 65 -5.12 -6.28 -2.84
N MET A 66 -4.91 -6.63 -4.11
CA MET A 66 -3.73 -7.38 -4.56
C MET A 66 -2.44 -6.59 -4.37
N LEU A 67 -2.47 -5.27 -4.58
CA LEU A 67 -1.32 -4.40 -4.34
C LEU A 67 -0.87 -4.47 -2.88
N PHE A 68 -1.79 -4.31 -1.93
CA PHE A 68 -1.46 -4.36 -0.50
C PHE A 68 -1.19 -5.77 -0.02
N PHE A 69 -1.91 -6.78 -0.53
CA PHE A 69 -1.72 -8.18 -0.22
C PHE A 69 -0.30 -8.64 -0.55
N CYS A 70 0.14 -8.43 -1.80
CA CYS A 70 1.50 -8.76 -2.22
C CYS A 70 2.53 -7.97 -1.41
N THR A 71 2.29 -6.67 -1.24
CA THR A 71 3.26 -5.80 -0.56
C THR A 71 3.46 -6.21 0.90
N LEU A 72 2.39 -6.49 1.65
CA LEU A 72 2.48 -6.87 3.07
C LEU A 72 2.86 -8.34 3.28
N THR A 73 2.68 -9.19 2.28
CA THR A 73 3.24 -10.54 2.32
C THR A 73 4.77 -10.50 2.24
N LEU A 74 5.32 -9.61 1.41
CA LEU A 74 6.76 -9.53 1.17
C LEU A 74 7.47 -8.60 2.15
N PHE A 75 6.97 -7.37 2.30
CA PHE A 75 7.53 -6.34 3.15
C PHE A 75 6.90 -6.37 4.56
N PRO A 76 7.70 -6.22 5.63
CA PRO A 76 9.17 -6.23 5.66
C PRO A 76 9.74 -7.65 5.88
N GLY A 77 8.89 -8.64 6.12
CA GLY A 77 9.26 -9.96 6.67
C GLY A 77 10.33 -10.69 5.86
N VAL A 78 10.13 -10.87 4.55
CA VAL A 78 11.08 -11.60 3.69
C VAL A 78 12.47 -10.95 3.71
N GLY A 79 12.50 -9.61 3.74
CA GLY A 79 13.73 -8.83 3.72
C GLY A 79 14.51 -8.87 5.02
N ILE A 80 13.78 -8.78 6.13
CA ILE A 80 14.36 -8.82 7.46
C ILE A 80 14.86 -10.24 7.76
N SER A 81 14.04 -11.28 7.55
CA SER A 81 14.44 -12.66 7.80
C SER A 81 15.72 -13.04 7.06
N SER A 82 15.79 -12.75 5.76
CA SER A 82 16.96 -13.09 4.94
C SER A 82 18.24 -12.34 5.35
N ALA A 83 18.12 -11.07 5.76
CA ALA A 83 19.25 -10.26 6.19
C ALA A 83 19.77 -10.69 7.57
N TYR A 84 18.87 -10.94 8.53
CA TYR A 84 19.25 -11.27 9.91
C TYR A 84 19.94 -12.63 10.03
N GLN A 85 19.66 -13.58 9.14
CA GLN A 85 20.30 -14.90 9.11
C GLN A 85 21.84 -14.81 9.05
N ASN A 86 22.39 -13.92 8.21
CA ASN A 86 23.85 -13.80 8.03
C ASN A 86 24.45 -12.55 8.68
N LEU A 87 23.69 -11.46 8.72
CA LEU A 87 24.20 -10.15 9.16
C LEU A 87 23.72 -9.78 10.57
N GLY A 88 22.80 -10.54 11.16
CA GLY A 88 22.20 -10.24 12.46
C GLY A 88 23.20 -10.24 13.62
N GLY A 89 24.23 -11.08 13.56
CA GLY A 89 25.33 -11.13 14.55
C GLY A 89 26.40 -10.05 14.38
N THR A 90 26.32 -9.23 13.32
CA THR A 90 27.28 -8.16 13.07
C THR A 90 26.91 -6.89 13.82
N VAL A 91 27.83 -5.92 13.89
CA VAL A 91 27.55 -4.58 14.43
C VAL A 91 26.41 -3.88 13.69
N GLY A 92 26.17 -4.24 12.42
CA GLY A 92 25.05 -3.73 11.62
C GLY A 92 23.70 -4.37 11.91
N GLY A 93 23.66 -5.50 12.64
CA GLY A 93 22.44 -6.27 12.94
C GLY A 93 21.25 -5.43 13.41
N PRO A 94 21.41 -4.57 14.44
CA PRO A 94 20.33 -3.71 14.92
C PRO A 94 19.76 -2.73 13.87
N TRP A 95 20.53 -2.39 12.85
CA TRP A 95 20.18 -1.41 11.82
C TRP A 95 19.57 -2.05 10.57
N LEU A 96 19.60 -3.38 10.43
CA LEU A 96 19.15 -4.10 9.24
C LEU A 96 17.64 -3.95 9.01
N ALA A 97 16.83 -4.09 10.05
CA ALA A 97 15.38 -3.93 9.97
C ALA A 97 14.99 -2.46 9.80
N SER A 98 15.42 -1.62 10.75
CA SER A 98 15.19 -0.18 10.75
C SER A 98 16.48 0.54 11.11
N PRO A 99 16.95 1.50 10.29
CA PRO A 99 16.31 2.04 9.10
C PRO A 99 16.44 1.15 7.86
N GLY A 100 17.28 0.11 7.90
CA GLY A 100 17.76 -0.64 6.74
C GLY A 100 16.75 -1.06 5.67
N ILE A 101 15.79 -1.92 5.98
CA ILE A 101 14.73 -2.35 5.03
C ILE A 101 13.50 -1.44 5.11
N ILE A 102 13.12 -1.05 6.33
CA ILE A 102 11.87 -0.33 6.58
C ILE A 102 11.91 1.09 6.00
N ALA A 103 12.99 1.84 6.18
CA ALA A 103 13.03 3.23 5.73
C ALA A 103 13.05 3.35 4.19
N PRO A 104 13.87 2.61 3.44
CA PRO A 104 13.89 2.69 1.98
C PRO A 104 12.54 2.37 1.34
N PHE A 105 11.81 1.36 1.85
CA PHE A 105 10.45 1.08 1.37
C PHE A 105 9.52 2.28 1.60
N ASN A 106 9.50 2.85 2.81
CA ASN A 106 8.61 3.97 3.15
C ASN A 106 8.97 5.27 2.40
N PHE A 107 10.27 5.55 2.22
CA PHE A 107 10.71 6.66 1.36
C PHE A 107 10.31 6.42 -0.10
N GLY A 108 10.45 5.19 -0.59
CA GLY A 108 9.95 4.81 -1.90
C GLY A 108 8.45 5.05 -2.02
N ASP A 109 7.65 4.58 -1.07
CA ASP A 109 6.19 4.79 -1.04
C ASP A 109 5.83 6.28 -1.06
N LEU A 110 6.49 7.09 -0.23
CA LEU A 110 6.32 8.54 -0.24
C LEU A 110 6.63 9.15 -1.61
N ILE A 111 7.76 8.80 -2.22
CA ILE A 111 8.14 9.26 -3.56
C ILE A 111 7.07 8.86 -4.59
N GLY A 112 6.59 7.62 -4.54
CA GLY A 112 5.54 7.12 -5.41
C GLY A 112 4.25 7.92 -5.29
N ARG A 113 3.82 8.23 -4.06
CA ARG A 113 2.64 9.07 -3.80
C ARG A 113 2.83 10.48 -4.30
N LEU A 114 3.98 11.10 -4.06
CA LEU A 114 4.28 12.45 -4.56
C LEU A 114 4.32 12.49 -6.11
N ALA A 115 4.77 11.40 -6.74
CA ALA A 115 4.80 11.26 -8.19
C ALA A 115 3.40 11.07 -8.83
N SER A 116 2.35 10.79 -8.03
CA SER A 116 0.96 10.60 -8.50
C SER A 116 0.27 11.92 -8.89
N THR A 117 0.93 12.71 -9.73
CA THR A 117 0.44 13.98 -10.26
C THR A 117 -0.69 13.79 -11.28
N LYS A 118 -1.34 14.89 -11.68
CA LYS A 118 -2.39 14.87 -12.73
C LYS A 118 -1.95 14.19 -14.03
N SER A 119 -0.66 14.28 -14.37
CA SER A 119 -0.09 13.58 -15.53
C SER A 119 -0.13 12.06 -15.35
N ALA A 120 0.25 11.55 -14.17
CA ALA A 120 0.19 10.11 -13.86
C ALA A 120 -1.25 9.56 -13.91
N TYR A 121 -2.23 10.33 -13.42
CA TYR A 121 -3.65 9.97 -13.51
C TYR A 121 -4.15 9.81 -14.95
N ASN A 122 -3.60 10.58 -15.89
CA ASN A 122 -3.98 10.50 -17.31
C ASN A 122 -3.22 9.40 -18.05
N TYR A 123 -2.02 9.05 -17.58
CA TYR A 123 -1.15 8.08 -18.22
C TYR A 123 -1.50 6.63 -17.85
N PHE A 124 -1.80 6.37 -16.57
CA PHE A 124 -2.03 5.02 -16.08
C PHE A 124 -3.52 4.66 -16.09
N SER A 125 -3.88 3.59 -16.80
CA SER A 125 -5.24 3.04 -16.79
C SER A 125 -5.46 2.13 -15.57
N LEU A 126 -6.73 1.96 -15.18
CA LEU A 126 -7.10 1.03 -14.10
C LEU A 126 -6.76 -0.43 -14.44
N ASN A 127 -6.87 -0.82 -15.70
CA ASN A 127 -6.46 -2.15 -16.16
C ASN A 127 -4.95 -2.35 -16.03
N PHE A 128 -4.15 -1.31 -16.33
CA PHE A 128 -2.72 -1.36 -16.11
C PHE A 128 -2.39 -1.49 -14.60
N CYS A 129 -3.08 -0.76 -13.74
CA CYS A 129 -2.93 -0.88 -12.29
C CYS A 129 -3.30 -2.28 -11.79
N PHE A 130 -4.33 -2.90 -12.35
CA PHE A 130 -4.71 -4.27 -12.04
C PHE A 130 -3.65 -5.29 -12.46
N VAL A 131 -3.20 -5.24 -13.72
CA VAL A 131 -2.15 -6.15 -14.22
C VAL A 131 -0.87 -5.99 -13.42
N THR A 132 -0.44 -4.75 -13.16
CA THR A 132 0.75 -4.49 -12.36
C THR A 132 0.59 -4.98 -10.92
N SER A 133 -0.60 -4.89 -10.31
CA SER A 133 -0.85 -5.41 -8.95
C SER A 133 -0.63 -6.92 -8.85
N ILE A 134 -1.02 -7.69 -9.88
CA ILE A 134 -0.78 -9.13 -9.96
C ILE A 134 0.69 -9.42 -10.21
N LEU A 135 1.31 -8.66 -11.13
CA LEU A 135 2.72 -8.80 -11.47
C LEU A 135 3.66 -8.51 -10.28
N ARG A 136 3.18 -7.87 -9.21
CA ARG A 136 3.96 -7.67 -7.97
C ARG A 136 4.43 -8.98 -7.35
N TRP A 137 3.79 -10.12 -7.61
CA TRP A 137 4.32 -11.41 -7.17
C TRP A 137 5.67 -11.77 -7.77
N ALA A 138 6.07 -11.16 -8.89
CA ALA A 138 7.43 -11.29 -9.41
C ALA A 138 8.50 -10.76 -8.44
N TRP A 139 8.13 -9.91 -7.47
CA TRP A 139 9.06 -9.49 -6.42
C TRP A 139 9.42 -10.60 -5.46
N LEU A 140 8.58 -11.62 -5.27
CA LEU A 140 8.91 -12.76 -4.40
C LEU A 140 10.17 -13.50 -4.88
N PRO A 141 10.22 -14.07 -6.12
CA PRO A 141 11.41 -14.75 -6.58
C PRO A 141 12.62 -13.80 -6.64
N LEU A 142 12.43 -12.52 -7.00
CA LEU A 142 13.51 -11.54 -6.98
C LEU A 142 14.09 -11.34 -5.57
N LEU A 143 13.25 -11.18 -4.55
CA LEU A 143 13.71 -11.08 -3.16
C LEU A 143 14.41 -12.36 -2.69
N LEU A 144 13.94 -13.52 -3.13
CA LEU A 144 14.55 -14.82 -2.83
C LEU A 144 15.94 -14.98 -3.46
N LEU A 145 16.25 -14.34 -4.60
CA LEU A 145 17.63 -14.30 -5.14
C LEU A 145 18.63 -13.67 -4.15
N GLY A 146 18.14 -12.76 -3.30
CA GLY A 146 18.91 -12.10 -2.24
C GLY A 146 18.89 -12.84 -0.90
N SER A 147 18.21 -13.99 -0.79
CA SER A 147 18.12 -14.79 0.43
C SER A 147 19.05 -15.99 0.37
N SER A 148 20.05 -16.04 1.24
CA SER A 148 21.12 -17.06 1.24
C SER A 148 20.64 -18.51 1.41
N HIS A 149 19.49 -18.72 2.05
CA HIS A 149 18.91 -20.05 2.27
C HIS A 149 17.94 -20.47 1.15
N SER A 150 17.71 -19.60 0.16
CA SER A 150 16.90 -19.93 -1.00
C SER A 150 17.72 -20.73 -2.01
N SER A 151 17.08 -21.69 -2.70
CA SER A 151 17.71 -22.48 -3.76
C SER A 151 18.15 -21.66 -4.97
N ILE A 152 17.63 -20.43 -5.10
CA ILE A 152 17.92 -19.52 -6.22
C ILE A 152 18.88 -18.38 -5.82
N TYR A 153 19.58 -18.50 -4.69
CA TYR A 153 20.53 -17.49 -4.25
C TYR A 153 21.73 -17.31 -5.20
N VAL A 154 22.10 -16.07 -5.52
CA VAL A 154 23.13 -15.76 -6.54
C VAL A 154 24.37 -15.04 -6.00
N PHE A 155 24.33 -14.50 -4.77
CA PHE A 155 25.38 -13.58 -4.29
C PHE A 155 26.61 -14.24 -3.63
N GLY A 156 26.66 -15.58 -3.57
CA GLY A 156 27.76 -16.32 -2.94
C GLY A 156 28.04 -15.84 -1.51
N ASP A 157 29.31 -15.66 -1.15
CA ASP A 157 29.69 -15.22 0.21
C ASP A 157 29.49 -13.71 0.46
N SER A 158 28.99 -12.95 -0.53
CA SER A 158 28.78 -11.50 -0.41
C SER A 158 27.40 -11.13 0.14
N TYR A 159 27.19 -11.40 1.43
CA TYR A 159 25.91 -11.14 2.11
C TYR A 159 25.52 -9.66 2.15
N TRP A 160 26.50 -8.75 2.20
CA TRP A 160 26.25 -7.31 2.14
C TRP A 160 25.75 -6.84 0.77
N SER A 161 26.21 -7.46 -0.31
CA SER A 161 25.68 -7.20 -1.66
C SER A 161 24.25 -7.70 -1.81
N ALA A 162 23.94 -8.89 -1.27
CA ALA A 162 22.59 -9.42 -1.23
C ALA A 162 21.64 -8.49 -0.47
N TYR A 163 22.10 -7.94 0.66
CA TYR A 163 21.34 -6.97 1.45
C TYR A 163 21.09 -5.65 0.68
N ALA A 164 22.12 -5.09 0.06
CA ALA A 164 21.99 -3.88 -0.76
C ALA A 164 21.02 -4.08 -1.94
N TYR A 165 21.07 -5.26 -2.58
CA TYR A 165 20.13 -5.64 -3.63
C TYR A 165 18.68 -5.64 -3.11
N GLN A 166 18.42 -6.23 -1.94
CA GLN A 166 17.09 -6.23 -1.34
C GLN A 166 16.60 -4.82 -1.01
N ILE A 167 17.46 -3.94 -0.49
CA ILE A 167 17.12 -2.52 -0.26
C ILE A 167 16.61 -1.88 -1.56
N VAL A 168 17.33 -2.06 -2.66
CA VAL A 168 16.93 -1.49 -3.96
C VAL A 168 15.57 -2.03 -4.41
N LEU A 169 15.32 -3.33 -4.26
CA LEU A 169 14.02 -3.91 -4.58
C LEU A 169 12.90 -3.31 -3.72
N TYR A 170 13.13 -3.11 -2.42
CA TYR A 170 12.14 -2.51 -1.53
C TYR A 170 11.86 -1.03 -1.84
N VAL A 171 12.86 -0.27 -2.29
CA VAL A 171 12.65 1.10 -2.78
C VAL A 171 11.71 1.08 -3.99
N ILE A 172 11.97 0.22 -4.98
CA ILE A 172 11.17 0.12 -6.20
C ILE A 172 9.75 -0.40 -5.87
N LEU A 173 9.64 -1.40 -4.99
CA LEU A 173 8.36 -1.90 -4.49
C LEU A 173 7.58 -0.78 -3.79
N GLY A 174 8.24 0.05 -2.98
CA GLY A 174 7.67 1.22 -2.35
C GLY A 174 7.15 2.23 -3.37
N ILE A 175 8.00 2.69 -4.30
CA ILE A 175 7.64 3.67 -5.34
C ILE A 175 6.42 3.21 -6.15
N THR A 176 6.46 1.98 -6.65
CA THR A 176 5.34 1.42 -7.41
C THR A 176 4.10 1.20 -6.54
N GLY A 177 4.26 0.94 -5.24
CA GLY A 177 3.16 0.82 -4.27
C GLY A 177 2.43 2.13 -4.05
N GLY A 178 3.18 3.16 -3.65
CA GLY A 178 2.64 4.49 -3.39
C GLY A 178 1.99 5.11 -4.63
N LEU A 179 2.61 4.94 -5.80
CA LEU A 179 2.08 5.47 -7.06
C LEU A 179 0.77 4.80 -7.44
N PHE A 180 0.75 3.48 -7.62
CA PHE A 180 -0.43 2.77 -8.10
C PHE A 180 -1.56 2.80 -7.08
N SER A 181 -1.28 2.67 -5.76
CA SER A 181 -2.31 2.79 -4.73
C SER A 181 -3.00 4.15 -4.74
N THR A 182 -2.28 5.23 -5.04
CA THR A 182 -2.88 6.58 -5.06
C THR A 182 -3.73 6.79 -6.31
N ILE A 183 -3.28 6.24 -7.44
CA ILE A 183 -4.02 6.30 -8.70
C ILE A 183 -5.33 5.50 -8.59
N THR A 184 -5.27 4.24 -8.13
CA THR A 184 -6.46 3.38 -7.97
C THR A 184 -7.46 3.97 -6.98
N MET A 185 -7.01 4.47 -5.82
CA MET A 185 -7.91 5.14 -4.86
C MET A 185 -8.51 6.43 -5.40
N GLY A 186 -7.78 7.19 -6.21
CA GLY A 186 -8.30 8.43 -6.80
C GLY A 186 -9.25 8.21 -7.98
N LEU A 187 -9.02 7.17 -8.79
CA LEU A 187 -9.82 6.86 -9.98
C LEU A 187 -11.03 5.96 -9.67
N GLY A 188 -10.94 5.05 -8.71
CA GLY A 188 -12.00 4.10 -8.39
C GLY A 188 -13.35 4.76 -8.13
N PRO A 189 -13.47 5.70 -7.18
CA PRO A 189 -14.72 6.42 -6.91
C PRO A 189 -15.21 7.27 -8.08
N ARG A 190 -14.36 7.62 -9.06
CA ARG A 190 -14.78 8.40 -10.24
C ARG A 190 -15.53 7.58 -11.27
N LEU A 191 -15.50 6.25 -11.19
CA LEU A 191 -16.27 5.35 -12.06
C LEU A 191 -17.77 5.34 -11.75
N VAL A 192 -18.17 5.88 -10.59
CA VAL A 192 -19.57 5.93 -10.16
C VAL A 192 -20.10 7.37 -10.11
N PRO A 193 -21.42 7.56 -10.19
CA PRO A 193 -22.07 8.84 -9.98
C PRO A 193 -21.72 9.48 -8.63
N GLN A 194 -21.86 10.80 -8.50
CA GLN A 194 -21.43 11.57 -7.32
C GLN A 194 -22.02 11.03 -6.02
N GLU A 195 -23.28 10.63 -6.04
CA GLU A 195 -24.07 10.07 -4.92
C GLU A 195 -23.59 8.70 -4.43
N ASP A 196 -22.81 7.99 -5.25
CA ASP A 196 -22.28 6.65 -4.95
C ASP A 196 -20.78 6.70 -4.62
N ARG A 197 -20.11 7.86 -4.76
CA ARG A 197 -18.65 7.98 -4.57
C ARG A 197 -18.20 7.70 -3.15
N GLU A 198 -19.00 8.09 -2.17
CA GLU A 198 -18.70 7.81 -0.77
C GLU A 198 -18.69 6.29 -0.50
N ALA A 199 -19.70 5.59 -1.00
CA ALA A 199 -19.77 4.13 -0.90
C ALA A 199 -18.63 3.45 -1.65
N ALA A 200 -18.27 3.95 -2.84
CA ALA A 200 -17.14 3.45 -3.60
C ALA A 200 -15.81 3.65 -2.86
N ALA A 201 -15.59 4.83 -2.28
CA ALA A 201 -14.40 5.12 -1.49
C ALA A 201 -14.31 4.22 -0.25
N ALA A 202 -15.44 4.00 0.45
CA ALA A 202 -15.51 3.09 1.59
C ALA A 202 -15.14 1.65 1.20
N LEU A 203 -15.65 1.14 0.08
CA LEU A 203 -15.30 -0.19 -0.43
C LEU A 203 -13.82 -0.31 -0.84
N MET A 204 -13.25 0.72 -1.46
CA MET A 204 -11.83 0.78 -1.79
C MET A 204 -10.95 0.71 -0.55
N VAL A 205 -11.32 1.45 0.51
CA VAL A 205 -10.62 1.43 1.80
C VAL A 205 -10.78 0.07 2.49
N MET A 206 -11.96 -0.54 2.43
CA MET A 206 -12.19 -1.90 2.94
C MET A 206 -11.25 -2.91 2.27
N PHE A 207 -11.13 -2.88 0.94
CA PHE A 207 -10.24 -3.78 0.20
C PHE A 207 -8.75 -3.50 0.44
N LEU A 208 -8.37 -2.25 0.70
CA LEU A 208 -7.03 -1.91 1.20
C LEU A 208 -6.77 -2.61 2.53
N PHE A 209 -7.64 -2.45 3.53
CA PHE A 209 -7.46 -3.07 4.86
C PHE A 209 -7.50 -4.59 4.81
N LEU A 210 -8.36 -5.14 3.96
CA LEU A 210 -8.42 -6.57 3.71
C LEU A 210 -7.09 -7.08 3.16
N GLY A 211 -6.51 -6.39 2.17
CA GLY A 211 -5.20 -6.71 1.60
C GLY A 211 -4.06 -6.58 2.60
N LEU A 212 -4.07 -5.54 3.44
CA LEU A 212 -3.11 -5.40 4.54
C LEU A 212 -3.16 -6.58 5.49
N SER A 213 -4.36 -6.93 5.95
CA SER A 213 -4.59 -7.95 6.98
C SER A 213 -4.29 -9.36 6.46
N SER A 214 -4.77 -9.69 5.25
CA SER A 214 -4.48 -11.00 4.65
C SER A 214 -3.00 -11.11 4.26
N GLY A 215 -2.39 -10.03 3.78
CA GLY A 215 -0.99 -9.99 3.37
C GLY A 215 -0.05 -10.18 4.56
N SER A 216 -0.28 -9.46 5.66
CA SER A 216 0.52 -9.64 6.88
C SER A 216 0.33 -11.04 7.48
N THR A 217 -0.87 -11.60 7.40
CA THR A 217 -1.16 -12.98 7.86
C THR A 217 -0.39 -14.01 7.03
N LEU A 218 -0.38 -13.87 5.70
CA LEU A 218 0.37 -14.75 4.83
C LEU A 218 1.89 -14.58 5.01
N GLY A 219 2.38 -13.35 5.11
CA GLY A 219 3.79 -13.07 5.36
C GLY A 219 4.27 -13.63 6.70
N TRP A 220 3.45 -13.51 7.74
CA TRP A 220 3.72 -14.18 9.03
C TRP A 220 3.73 -15.70 8.88
N GLY A 221 2.76 -16.28 8.17
CA GLY A 221 2.69 -17.72 7.92
C GLY A 221 3.90 -18.26 7.14
N MET A 222 4.41 -17.48 6.18
CA MET A 222 5.63 -17.80 5.44
C MET A 222 6.85 -17.89 6.37
N GLY A 223 7.04 -16.89 7.23
CA GLY A 223 8.15 -16.87 8.19
C GLY A 223 8.02 -17.94 9.27
N ASN A 224 6.82 -18.14 9.84
CA ASN A 224 6.59 -19.11 10.91
C ASN A 224 6.80 -20.56 10.47
N ASN A 225 6.47 -20.87 9.22
CA ASN A 225 6.60 -22.23 8.66
C ASN A 225 7.92 -22.43 7.89
N HIS A 226 8.83 -21.46 7.94
CA HIS A 226 10.10 -21.47 7.20
C HIS A 226 9.95 -21.73 5.69
N TRP A 227 8.87 -21.22 5.10
CA TRP A 227 8.67 -21.33 3.66
C TRP A 227 9.81 -20.60 2.94
N PHE A 228 10.36 -21.24 1.89
CA PHE A 228 11.48 -20.72 1.11
C PHE A 228 12.79 -20.49 1.91
N GLY A 229 12.92 -21.09 3.10
CA GLY A 229 14.13 -20.97 3.94
C GLY A 229 14.21 -19.65 4.71
N LEU A 230 13.08 -18.97 4.91
CA LEU A 230 12.95 -17.70 5.64
C LEU A 230 12.70 -17.86 7.15
#